data_AF-A0A3B0RJH7-F1
#
_entry.id   AF-A0A3B0RJH7-F1
#
_cell.length_a   1.000
_cell.length_b   1.000
_cell.length_c   1.000
_cell.angle_alpha   90.00
_cell.angle_beta   90.00
_cell.angle_gamma   90.00
#
_symmetry.space_group_name_H-M   'P 1'
#
loop_
_entity.id
_entity.type
_entity.pdbx_description
1 polymer ?
#
loop_
_entity_poly.entity_id
_entity_poly.type
_entity_poly.pdbx_seq_one_letter_code
_entity_poly.pdbx_strand_id
1 'polypeptide(L)' 'MSDITKLEIARNWLPRYTGMPIDDFGDYILLTNFRNYVEKFAERCGCDIVGEDRPMQA' A
#
# COMPACT_ATOMS: atom_id res chain seq x y z
N MET A 1 22.10 -5.79 22.06
CA MET A 1 20.78 -5.69 21.41
C MET A 1 21.02 -5.21 20.00
N SER A 2 20.54 -5.93 18.99
CA SER A 2 20.57 -5.43 17.61
C SER A 2 19.58 -4.28 17.53
N ASP A 3 20.05 -3.08 17.24
CA ASP A 3 19.18 -1.93 17.03
C ASP A 3 18.35 -2.18 15.76
N ILE A 4 17.03 -2.32 15.92
CA ILE A 4 16.11 -2.42 14.79
C ILE A 4 16.14 -1.08 14.05
N THR A 5 16.47 -1.14 12.76
CA THR A 5 16.57 0.05 11.93
C THR A 5 15.18 0.58 11.55
N LYS A 6 15.07 1.89 11.29
CA LYS A 6 13.84 2.49 10.76
C LYS A 6 13.37 1.83 9.47
N LEU A 7 14.33 1.40 8.63
CA LEU A 7 14.05 0.72 7.37
C LEU A 7 13.40 -0.64 7.60
N GLU A 8 13.89 -1.42 8.57
CA GLU A 8 13.28 -2.71 8.93
C GLU A 8 11.86 -2.54 9.47
N ILE A 9 11.61 -1.51 10.28
CA ILE A 9 10.26 -1.17 10.76
C ILE A 9 9.35 -0.83 9.58
N ALA A 10 9.79 0.05 8.69
CA ALA A 10 9.01 0.47 7.53
C ALA A 10 8.70 -0.72 6.60
N ARG A 11 9.70 -1.56 6.29
CA ARG A 11 9.54 -2.77 5.48
C ARG A 11 8.58 -3.76 6.13
N ASN A 12 8.56 -3.85 7.45
CA ASN A 12 7.63 -4.73 8.14
C ASN A 12 6.19 -4.19 8.15
N TRP A 13 6.01 -2.87 8.31
CA TRP A 13 4.70 -2.27 8.53
C TRP A 13 3.95 -1.98 7.23
N LEU A 14 4.64 -1.48 6.20
CA LEU A 14 4.01 -1.12 4.92
C LEU A 14 3.09 -2.24 4.37
N PRO A 15 3.57 -3.49 4.15
CA PRO A 15 2.72 -4.57 3.64
C PRO A 15 1.61 -5.00 4.61
N ARG A 16 1.73 -4.75 5.92
CA ARG A 16 0.69 -5.08 6.90
C ARG A 16 -0.50 -4.13 6.82
N TYR A 17 -0.24 -2.87 6.53
CA TYR A 17 -1.28 -1.85 6.40
C TYR A 17 -1.91 -1.80 5.01
N THR A 18 -1.16 -2.19 3.96
CA THR A 18 -1.66 -2.15 2.59
C THR A 18 -2.09 -3.49 2.02
N GLY A 19 -1.57 -4.59 2.56
CA GLY A 19 -1.73 -5.93 1.95
C GLY A 19 -0.86 -6.15 0.71
N MET A 20 -0.16 -5.13 0.22
CA MET A 20 0.69 -5.20 -0.98
C MET A 20 2.14 -5.57 -0.61
N PRO A 21 2.76 -6.54 -1.30
CA PRO A 21 4.19 -6.81 -1.19
C PRO A 21 5.04 -5.58 -1.53
N ILE A 22 6.17 -5.40 -0.85
CA ILE A 22 7.04 -4.22 -1.03
C ILE A 22 7.53 -4.10 -2.47
N ASP A 23 7.82 -5.22 -3.11
CA ASP A 23 8.40 -5.27 -4.45
C ASP A 23 7.37 -4.96 -5.56
N ASP A 24 6.08 -4.89 -5.22
CA ASP A 24 4.99 -4.57 -6.17
C ASP A 24 4.68 -3.05 -6.20
N PHE A 25 5.27 -2.26 -5.30
CA PHE A 25 5.10 -0.80 -5.31
C PHE A 25 5.87 -0.16 -6.47
N GLY A 26 5.19 0.69 -7.23
CA GLY A 26 5.81 1.52 -8.26
C GLY A 26 6.62 2.69 -7.68
N ASP A 27 7.47 3.28 -8.53
CA ASP A 27 8.32 4.43 -8.17
C ASP A 27 7.52 5.70 -7.82
N TYR A 28 6.26 5.77 -8.24
CA TYR A 28 5.38 6.92 -8.07
C TYR A 28 4.16 6.56 -7.24
N ILE A 29 3.99 7.26 -6.11
CA ILE A 29 2.90 7.03 -5.17
C ILE A 29 1.92 8.20 -5.21
N LEU A 30 0.64 7.88 -5.35
CA LEU A 30 -0.47 8.81 -5.15
C LEU A 30 -1.16 8.47 -3.83
N LEU A 31 -1.43 9.48 -3.00
CA LEU A 31 -2.11 9.31 -1.72
C LEU A 31 -3.48 9.99 -1.76
N THR A 32 -4.46 9.33 -1.15
CA THR A 32 -5.81 9.87 -0.98
C THR A 32 -6.38 9.46 0.36
N ASN A 33 -7.24 10.30 0.92
CA ASN A 33 -7.96 10.03 2.17
C ASN A 33 -9.34 9.41 1.92
N PHE A 34 -9.66 9.08 0.66
CA PHE A 34 -10.99 8.66 0.24
C PHE A 34 -10.93 7.34 -0.55
N ARG A 35 -11.52 6.28 0.02
CA ARG A 35 -11.60 4.94 -0.60
C ARG A 35 -12.17 4.97 -2.03
N ASN A 36 -13.19 5.78 -2.28
CA ASN A 36 -13.82 5.94 -3.59
C ASN A 36 -12.85 6.37 -4.71
N TYR A 37 -11.76 7.08 -4.39
CA TYR A 37 -10.77 7.43 -5.41
C TYR A 37 -9.92 6.23 -5.82
N VAL A 38 -9.65 5.30 -4.92
CA VAL A 38 -8.96 4.04 -5.24
C VAL A 38 -9.85 3.17 -6.13
N GLU A 39 -11.12 3.01 -5.76
CA GLU A 39 -12.14 2.28 -6.53
C GLU A 39 -12.28 2.82 -7.97
N LYS A 40 -12.40 4.15 -8.12
CA LYS A 40 -12.49 4.79 -9.44
C LYS A 40 -11.19 4.72 -10.24
N PHE A 41 -10.04 4.77 -9.56
CA PHE A 41 -8.75 4.63 -10.23
C PHE A 41 -8.61 3.21 -10.81
N ALA A 42 -8.91 2.20 -10.01
CA ALA A 42 -8.91 0.80 -10.41
C ALA A 42 -9.85 0.54 -11.60
N GLU A 43 -11.09 1.03 -11.54
CA GLU A 43 -12.05 0.93 -12.65
C GLU A 43 -11.54 1.60 -13.92
N ARG A 44 -10.98 2.83 -13.81
CA ARG A 44 -10.51 3.61 -14.96
C ARG A 44 -9.24 3.05 -15.59
N CYS A 45 -8.35 2.49 -14.79
CA CYS A 45 -7.07 1.94 -15.24
C CYS A 45 -7.14 0.43 -15.52
N GLY A 46 -8.23 -0.23 -15.15
CA GLY A 46 -8.41 -1.67 -15.32
C GLY A 46 -7.42 -2.49 -14.48
N CYS A 47 -7.15 -2.05 -13.24
CA CYS A 47 -6.26 -2.75 -12.30
C CYS A 47 -7.00 -3.22 -11.05
N ASP A 48 -6.47 -4.24 -10.40
CA ASP A 48 -7.03 -4.78 -9.15
C ASP A 48 -6.65 -3.91 -7.95
N ILE A 49 -7.49 -3.95 -6.91
CA ILE A 49 -7.20 -3.33 -5.61
C ILE A 49 -6.68 -4.40 -4.66
N VAL A 50 -5.54 -4.14 -4.04
CA VAL A 50 -4.92 -5.02 -3.06
C VAL A 50 -5.29 -4.58 -1.65
N GLY A 51 -5.62 -5.56 -0.81
CA GLY A 51 -5.89 -5.34 0.60
C GLY A 51 -7.19 -4.58 0.85
N GLU A 52 -8.28 -4.91 0.15
CA GLU A 52 -9.59 -4.28 0.34
C GLU A 52 -10.11 -4.30 1.80
N ASP A 53 -9.68 -5.31 2.57
CA ASP A 53 -9.93 -5.52 3.99
C ASP A 53 -8.94 -4.78 4.91
N ARG A 54 -7.95 -4.10 4.34
CA ARG A 54 -6.89 -3.40 5.07
C ARG A 54 -7.19 -1.91 5.25
N PRO A 55 -6.55 -1.25 6.23
CA PRO A 55 -6.75 0.17 6.47
C PRO A 55 -6.32 1.09 5.32
N MET A 56 -5.34 0.68 4.50
CA MET A 56 -4.80 1.48 3.39
C MET A 56 -4.70 0.65 2.11
N GLN A 57 -5.82 0.47 1.39
CA GLN A 57 -5.83 -0.27 0.12
C GLN A 57 -4.80 0.30 -0.88
N ALA A 58 -4.15 -0.58 -1.64
CA ALA A 58 -3.18 -0.23 -2.68
C ALA A 58 -3.70 -0.59 -4.07
#